data_AF-A0A2T3Y1B1-F1
#
_entry.id   AF-A0A2T3Y1B1-F1
#
_cell.length_a   1.000
_cell.length_b   1.000
_cell.length_c   1.000
_cell.angle_alpha   90.00
_cell.angle_beta   90.00
_cell.angle_gamma   90.00
#
_symmetry.space_group_name_H-M   'P 1'
#
loop_
_entity.id
_entity.type
_entity.pdbx_description
1 polymer ?
#
loop_
_entity_poly.entity_id
_entity_poly.type
_entity_poly.pdbx_seq_one_letter_code
_entity_poly.pdbx_strand_id
1 'polypeptide(L)'
;MHEMTEAIGAAQQRLRAINPMFPALIRLHEALHRCAYPVDAMDDETHQRRLNDLAGKTVEVAAAFLSCRSDLNLDTKSKIEEIVTALTTMPSWAHRDFSRSRLIELERDLRAVAGAIAAARD
;
A
#
# COMPACT_ATOMS: atom_id res chain seq x y z
N MET A 1 15.46 -16.10 30.88
CA MET A 1 16.29 -15.03 30.25
C MET A 1 16.45 -15.22 28.75
N HIS A 2 16.67 -16.44 28.23
CA HIS A 2 16.80 -16.70 26.78
C HIS A 2 15.57 -16.26 25.96
N GLU A 3 14.35 -16.64 26.39
CA GLU A 3 13.11 -16.31 25.67
C GLU A 3 12.85 -14.79 25.56
N MET A 4 13.30 -14.02 26.54
CA MET A 4 13.10 -12.56 26.56
C MET A 4 14.04 -11.86 25.57
N THR A 5 15.25 -12.40 25.35
CA THR A 5 16.21 -11.87 24.38
C THR A 5 15.78 -12.19 22.94
N GLU A 6 15.20 -13.37 22.71
CA GLU A 6 14.65 -13.76 21.41
C GLU A 6 13.42 -12.93 21.01
N ALA A 7 12.53 -12.65 21.98
CA ALA A 7 11.37 -11.79 21.75
C ALA A 7 11.77 -10.36 21.39
N ILE A 8 12.78 -9.79 22.05
CA ILE A 8 13.31 -8.45 21.76
C ILE A 8 13.99 -8.42 20.38
N GLY A 9 14.76 -9.45 20.03
CA GLY A 9 15.39 -9.58 18.71
C GLY A 9 14.37 -9.62 17.57
N ALA A 10 13.32 -10.43 17.72
CA ALA A 10 12.23 -10.53 16.75
C ALA A 10 11.44 -9.22 16.60
N ALA A 11 11.20 -8.50 17.70
CA ALA A 11 10.52 -7.20 17.67
C ALA A 11 11.35 -6.13 16.96
N GLN A 12 12.66 -6.06 17.25
CA GLN A 12 13.56 -5.11 16.57
C GLN A 12 13.70 -5.39 15.07
N GLN A 13 13.70 -6.67 14.67
CA GLN A 13 13.78 -7.07 13.27
C GLN A 13 12.49 -6.69 12.50
N ARG A 14 11.31 -6.92 13.11
CA ARG A 14 10.02 -6.43 12.58
C ARG A 14 9.97 -4.92 12.43
N LEU A 15 10.45 -4.16 13.43
CA LEU A 15 10.49 -2.70 13.37
C LEU A 15 11.41 -2.17 12.27
N ARG A 16 12.55 -2.83 12.04
CA ARG A 16 13.49 -2.48 10.95
C ARG A 16 12.89 -2.72 9.57
N ALA A 17 12.06 -3.75 9.42
CA ALA A 17 11.33 -4.08 8.20
C ALA A 17 10.16 -3.11 7.93
N ILE A 18 9.43 -2.74 8.98
CA ILE A 18 8.20 -1.94 8.87
C ILE A 18 8.48 -0.44 8.67
N ASN A 19 9.47 0.11 9.36
CA ASN A 19 9.80 1.54 9.31
C ASN A 19 10.06 2.11 7.90
N PRO A 20 10.78 1.43 6.99
CA PRO A 20 10.99 1.94 5.62
C PRO A 20 9.74 1.81 4.73
N MET A 21 8.86 0.84 4.98
CA MET A 21 7.64 0.64 4.18
C MET A 21 6.51 1.62 4.51
N PHE A 22 6.39 2.01 5.79
CA PHE A 22 5.32 2.87 6.27
C PHE A 22 5.15 4.19 5.47
N PRO A 23 6.21 4.97 5.19
CA PRO A 23 6.06 6.20 4.40
C PRO A 23 5.62 5.93 2.95
N ALA A 24 6.02 4.81 2.35
CA ALA A 24 5.58 4.44 1.00
C ALA A 24 4.08 4.08 0.98
N LEU A 25 3.61 3.35 1.99
CA LEU A 25 2.20 3.00 2.15
C LEU A 25 1.31 4.24 2.34
N ILE A 26 1.75 5.23 3.13
CA ILE A 26 1.03 6.49 3.32
C ILE A 26 0.88 7.22 1.97
N ARG A 27 1.98 7.41 1.24
CA ARG A 27 1.95 8.09 -0.07
C ARG A 27 1.05 7.36 -1.07
N LEU A 28 1.09 6.04 -1.07
CA LEU A 28 0.22 5.23 -1.92
C LEU A 28 -1.25 5.44 -1.56
N HIS A 29 -1.57 5.46 -0.28
CA HIS A 29 -2.93 5.72 0.21
C HIS A 29 -3.41 7.12 -0.22
N GLU A 30 -2.58 8.15 -0.06
CA GLU A 30 -2.93 9.51 -0.50
C GLU A 30 -3.17 9.60 -2.01
N ALA A 31 -2.33 8.95 -2.83
CA ALA A 31 -2.51 8.90 -4.27
C ALA A 31 -3.79 8.16 -4.66
N LEU A 32 -4.05 7.02 -4.02
CA LEU A 32 -5.23 6.19 -4.25
C LEU A 32 -6.51 6.92 -3.84
N HIS A 33 -6.50 7.60 -2.69
CA HIS A 33 -7.61 8.40 -2.19
C HIS A 33 -7.96 9.54 -3.17
N ARG A 34 -6.95 10.26 -3.69
CA ARG A 34 -7.16 11.32 -4.69
C ARG A 34 -7.73 10.79 -6.01
N CYS A 35 -7.51 9.54 -6.35
CA CYS A 35 -8.12 8.89 -7.52
C CYS A 35 -9.55 8.42 -7.24
N ALA A 36 -9.81 7.86 -6.06
CA ALA A 36 -11.14 7.35 -5.65
C ALA A 36 -12.16 8.47 -5.34
N TYR A 37 -11.68 9.60 -4.82
CA TYR A 37 -12.49 10.72 -4.33
C TYR A 37 -12.04 12.06 -4.96
N PRO A 38 -12.34 12.30 -6.25
CA PRO A 38 -12.09 13.60 -6.86
C PRO A 38 -13.01 14.67 -6.26
N VAL A 39 -12.44 15.85 -5.95
CA VAL A 39 -13.15 17.00 -5.34
C VAL A 39 -14.02 17.75 -6.37
N ASP A 40 -13.68 17.66 -7.66
CA ASP A 40 -14.34 18.37 -8.76
C ASP A 40 -14.56 17.46 -9.97
N ALA A 41 -15.28 17.98 -10.98
CA ALA A 41 -15.33 17.39 -12.31
C ALA A 41 -13.91 17.34 -12.90
N MET A 42 -13.27 16.17 -12.77
CA MET A 42 -11.88 15.98 -13.14
C MET A 42 -11.78 15.81 -14.67
N ASP A 43 -10.99 16.66 -15.31
CA ASP A 43 -10.64 16.52 -16.72
C ASP A 43 -9.75 15.27 -16.95
N ASP A 44 -9.77 14.70 -18.16
CA ASP A 44 -9.03 13.50 -18.50
C ASP A 44 -7.50 13.64 -18.34
N GLU A 45 -6.92 14.82 -18.61
CA GLU A 45 -5.48 15.05 -18.38
C GLU A 45 -5.14 14.97 -16.89
N THR A 46 -5.97 15.60 -16.05
CA THR A 46 -5.78 15.58 -14.60
C THR A 46 -5.97 14.18 -14.04
N HIS A 47 -6.96 13.44 -14.56
CA HIS A 47 -7.21 12.05 -14.19
C HIS A 47 -6.01 11.17 -14.54
N GLN A 48 -5.49 11.28 -15.77
CA GLN A 48 -4.34 10.50 -16.22
C GLN A 48 -3.08 10.83 -15.41
N ARG A 49 -2.85 12.10 -15.07
CA ARG A 49 -1.72 12.51 -14.22
C ARG A 49 -1.78 11.87 -12.84
N ARG A 50 -2.97 11.79 -12.23
CA ARG A 50 -3.18 11.11 -10.94
C ARG A 50 -2.98 9.60 -11.03
N LEU A 51 -3.46 8.97 -12.10
CA LEU A 51 -3.23 7.54 -12.34
C LEU A 51 -1.74 7.23 -12.52
N ASN A 52 -1.00 8.08 -13.23
CA ASN A 52 0.45 7.94 -13.37
C ASN A 52 1.19 8.12 -12.03
N ASP A 53 0.79 9.10 -11.21
CA ASP A 53 1.32 9.28 -9.85
C ASP A 53 1.03 8.04 -8.98
N LEU A 54 -0.20 7.53 -9.01
CA LEU A 54 -0.60 6.31 -8.31
C LEU A 54 0.27 5.12 -8.72
N ALA A 55 0.46 4.91 -10.03
CA ALA A 55 1.34 3.86 -10.54
C ALA A 55 2.79 4.01 -10.03
N GLY A 56 3.31 5.24 -10.01
CA GLY A 56 4.63 5.53 -9.42
C GLY A 56 4.72 5.15 -7.94
N LYS A 57 3.68 5.49 -7.15
CA LYS A 57 3.61 5.11 -5.73
C LYS A 57 3.48 3.61 -5.52
N THR A 58 2.78 2.90 -6.40
CA THR A 58 2.68 1.44 -6.37
C THR A 58 4.05 0.80 -6.54
N VAL A 59 4.87 1.32 -7.46
CA VAL A 59 6.26 0.85 -7.66
C VAL A 59 7.13 1.11 -6.42
N GLU A 60 7.00 2.29 -5.78
CA GLU A 60 7.71 2.59 -4.52
C GLU A 60 7.35 1.57 -3.42
N VAL A 61 6.06 1.26 -3.24
CA VAL A 61 5.60 0.25 -2.28
C VAL A 61 6.08 -1.15 -2.64
N ALA A 62 6.05 -1.52 -3.91
CA ALA A 62 6.53 -2.83 -4.37
C ALA A 62 8.03 -3.02 -4.05
N ALA A 63 8.86 -2.00 -4.30
CA ALA A 63 10.28 -2.02 -3.99
C ALA A 63 10.56 -2.11 -2.48
N ALA A 64 9.82 -1.33 -1.68
CA ALA A 64 9.93 -1.38 -0.22
C ALA A 64 9.48 -2.74 0.33
N PHE A 65 8.37 -3.28 -0.20
CA PHE A 65 7.83 -4.58 0.17
C PHE A 65 8.80 -5.72 -0.13
N LEU A 66 9.43 -5.75 -1.31
CA LEU A 66 10.43 -6.75 -1.65
C LEU A 66 11.61 -6.74 -0.66
N SER A 67 11.97 -5.57 -0.13
CA SER A 67 13.10 -5.41 0.80
C SER A 67 12.80 -5.94 2.22
N CYS A 68 11.54 -6.11 2.60
CA CYS A 68 11.15 -6.54 3.94
C CYS A 68 10.11 -7.67 3.96
N ARG A 69 9.84 -8.29 2.80
CA ARG A 69 8.83 -9.35 2.59
C ARG A 69 8.99 -10.52 3.56
N SER A 70 10.22 -10.86 3.93
CA SER A 70 10.57 -11.99 4.79
C SER A 70 10.17 -11.76 6.26
N ASP A 71 10.03 -10.51 6.67
CA ASP A 71 9.77 -10.10 8.05
C ASP A 71 8.26 -9.84 8.33
N LEU A 72 7.43 -9.87 7.28
CA LEU A 72 5.98 -9.69 7.36
C LEU A 72 5.27 -11.02 7.60
N ASN A 73 4.17 -10.97 8.36
CA ASN A 73 3.29 -12.13 8.49
C ASN A 73 2.61 -12.45 7.13
N LEU A 74 2.18 -13.71 6.97
CA LEU A 74 1.64 -14.22 5.70
C LEU A 74 0.41 -13.45 5.20
N ASP A 75 -0.48 -13.04 6.10
CA ASP A 75 -1.70 -12.31 5.76
C ASP A 75 -1.39 -10.91 5.21
N THR A 76 -0.60 -10.14 5.96
CA THR A 76 -0.14 -8.80 5.57
C THR A 76 0.66 -8.86 4.26
N LYS A 77 1.49 -9.88 4.12
CA LYS A 77 2.25 -10.14 2.90
C LYS A 77 1.33 -10.38 1.70
N SER A 78 0.39 -11.31 1.81
CA SER A 78 -0.58 -11.63 0.74
C SER A 78 -1.35 -10.39 0.32
N LYS A 79 -1.84 -9.62 1.30
CA LYS A 79 -2.68 -8.46 1.03
C LYS A 79 -1.94 -7.32 0.34
N ILE A 80 -0.66 -7.09 0.69
CA ILE A 80 0.19 -6.14 -0.03
C ILE A 80 0.47 -6.62 -1.46
N GLU A 81 0.74 -7.92 -1.66
CA GLU A 81 0.92 -8.49 -3.00
C GLU A 81 -0.34 -8.32 -3.86
N GLU A 82 -1.53 -8.53 -3.30
CA GLU A 82 -2.81 -8.33 -3.97
C GLU A 82 -3.02 -6.86 -4.36
N ILE A 83 -2.79 -5.92 -3.44
CA ILE A 83 -2.93 -4.48 -3.69
C ILE A 83 -1.95 -4.02 -4.78
N VAL A 84 -0.68 -4.40 -4.68
CA VAL A 84 0.36 -4.02 -5.66
C VAL A 84 0.05 -4.62 -7.02
N THR A 85 -0.34 -5.90 -7.08
CA THR A 85 -0.70 -6.58 -8.34
C THR A 85 -1.91 -5.92 -8.97
N ALA A 86 -2.95 -5.65 -8.17
CA ALA A 86 -4.13 -4.94 -8.64
C ALA A 86 -3.72 -3.60 -9.23
N LEU A 87 -3.01 -2.75 -8.49
CA LEU A 87 -2.59 -1.43 -8.95
C LEU A 87 -1.61 -1.43 -10.14
N THR A 88 -0.80 -2.47 -10.31
CA THR A 88 0.16 -2.59 -11.43
C THR A 88 -0.51 -3.11 -12.70
N THR A 89 -1.53 -3.95 -12.57
CA THR A 89 -2.31 -4.51 -13.69
C THR A 89 -3.46 -3.61 -14.14
N MET A 90 -3.59 -2.44 -13.50
CA MET A 90 -4.62 -1.43 -13.76
C MET A 90 -4.48 -0.45 -14.94
N PRO A 91 -3.42 -0.39 -15.76
CA PRO A 91 -3.23 0.74 -16.65
C PRO A 91 -4.22 0.82 -17.85
N SER A 92 -5.20 -0.08 -17.99
CA SER A 92 -6.11 -0.10 -19.15
C SER A 92 -7.56 0.36 -18.89
N TRP A 93 -7.81 1.21 -17.89
CA TRP A 93 -9.18 1.61 -17.56
C TRP A 93 -9.66 2.87 -18.28
N ALA A 94 -10.09 2.69 -19.52
CA ALA A 94 -10.80 3.70 -20.28
C ALA A 94 -12.25 3.96 -19.80
N HIS A 95 -12.69 3.41 -18.65
CA HIS A 95 -14.08 3.52 -18.17
C HIS A 95 -14.15 4.02 -16.72
N ARG A 96 -14.32 5.35 -16.56
CA ARG A 96 -14.34 6.10 -15.29
C ARG A 96 -15.16 5.47 -14.15
N ASP A 97 -16.30 4.85 -14.46
CA ASP A 97 -17.22 4.34 -13.44
C ASP A 97 -16.77 3.02 -12.81
N PHE A 98 -16.25 2.09 -13.62
CA PHE A 98 -15.81 0.76 -13.13
C PHE A 98 -14.50 0.85 -12.32
N SER A 99 -13.67 1.85 -12.64
CA SER A 99 -12.42 2.12 -11.92
C SER A 99 -12.64 2.62 -10.50
N ARG A 100 -13.67 3.44 -10.26
CA ARG A 100 -13.84 4.12 -8.97
C ARG A 100 -14.17 3.17 -7.83
N SER A 101 -15.14 2.27 -8.02
CA SER A 101 -15.52 1.29 -6.98
C SER A 101 -14.33 0.41 -6.61
N ARG A 102 -13.54 -0.02 -7.59
CA ARG A 102 -12.32 -0.81 -7.37
C ARG A 102 -11.24 -0.03 -6.62
N LEU A 103 -11.05 1.26 -6.93
CA LEU A 103 -10.11 2.13 -6.21
C LEU A 103 -10.53 2.32 -4.74
N ILE A 104 -11.83 2.41 -4.46
CA ILE A 104 -12.37 2.51 -3.09
C ILE A 104 -12.12 1.20 -2.31
N GLU A 105 -12.33 0.04 -2.92
CA GLU A 105 -12.02 -1.25 -2.29
C GLU A 105 -10.53 -1.35 -1.95
N LEU A 106 -9.66 -1.02 -2.90
CA LEU A 106 -8.21 -1.02 -2.67
C LEU A 106 -7.78 -0.02 -1.60
N GLU A 107 -8.44 1.14 -1.49
CA GLU A 107 -8.14 2.11 -0.44
C GLU A 107 -8.44 1.52 0.94
N ARG A 108 -9.59 0.86 1.08
CA ARG A 108 -9.99 0.19 2.32
C ARG A 108 -9.03 -0.93 2.70
N ASP A 109 -8.63 -1.75 1.72
CA ASP A 109 -7.67 -2.83 1.95
C ASP A 109 -6.30 -2.27 2.36
N LEU A 110 -5.83 -1.22 1.68
CA LEU A 110 -4.57 -0.55 2.01
C LEU A 110 -4.60 0.07 3.41
N ARG A 111 -5.74 0.66 3.80
CA ARG A 111 -5.95 1.19 5.15
C ARG A 111 -5.92 0.09 6.22
N ALA A 112 -6.55 -1.06 5.95
CA ALA A 112 -6.54 -2.20 6.86
C ALA A 112 -5.12 -2.75 7.04
N VAL A 113 -4.36 -2.88 5.94
CA VAL A 113 -2.95 -3.29 5.97
C VAL A 113 -2.09 -2.29 6.75
N ALA A 114 -2.23 -0.99 6.50
CA ALA A 114 -1.50 0.04 7.23
C ALA A 114 -1.81 0.01 8.73
N GLY A 115 -3.07 -0.25 9.11
CA GLY A 115 -3.50 -0.43 10.49
C GLY A 115 -2.89 -1.67 11.14
N ALA A 116 -2.85 -2.80 10.44
CA ALA A 116 -2.21 -4.03 10.92
C ALA A 116 -0.70 -3.86 11.11
N ILE A 117 -0.04 -3.16 10.19
CA ILE A 117 1.39 -2.83 10.27
C ILE A 117 1.67 -1.87 11.43
N ALA A 118 0.81 -0.88 11.65
CA ALA A 118 0.93 0.05 12.78
C ALA A 118 0.73 -0.66 14.13
N ALA A 119 -0.25 -1.56 14.23
CA ALA A 119 -0.49 -2.36 15.43
C ALA A 119 0.64 -3.35 15.72
N ALA A 120 1.36 -3.82 14.70
CA ALA A 120 2.53 -4.68 14.87
C ALA A 120 3.80 -3.92 15.30
N ARG A 121 3.76 -2.59 15.30
CA ARG A 121 4.85 -1.69 15.72
C ARG A 121 4.74 -1.25 17.18
N ASP A 122 3.52 -1.21 17.73
CA ASP A 122 3.23 -0.88 19.13
C ASP A 122 3.46 -2.11 20.04
#